data_AF-A0A6J1VYS9-F1
#
_entry.id   AF-A0A6J1VYS9-F1
#
_cell.length_a   1.000
_cell.length_b   1.000
_cell.length_c   1.000
_cell.angle_alpha   90.00
_cell.angle_beta   90.00
_cell.angle_gamma   90.00
#
_symmetry.space_group_name_H-M   'P 1'
#
loop_
_entity.id
_entity.type
_entity.pdbx_description
1 polymer ?
#
loop_
_entity_poly.entity_id
_entity_poly.type
_entity_poly.pdbx_seq_one_letter_code
_entity_poly.pdbx_strand_id
1 'polypeptide(L)'
;MREMAGAWQMTVEHKFGLFSTEQKEADPLAASEESQPKPCPPEVTPHYIWIEFLVQRFEIAKYCSSDQVEIFASLLQRSLSLNIGGWKGSMNRHVAAIGPRFKLLTLGLSLLHADVIPNATIRNVLREKIYSTAFDYFSSAPKCPTQGEKRLREDIIILIKFWTAMFSDKKYLTASQLVPPDNQDTRSNLDITVGSRQQATQGWINTYPLSSGMSTISKKSGMSKKTNRGTQLHKYYMKRRTLLLSLLLPSLLLAFQYLVTWHTIDADAPELSHILCWTPTDPPTGLSYFSSMYPPHPLTAQYGVKVLRSFPPDAILFYIPQIVQALRYDKVRAGKD
;
A
#
# COMPACT_ATOMS: atom_id res chain seq x y z
N MET A 1 -27.98 -10.72 -2.19
CA MET A 1 -26.69 -10.11 -1.75
C MET A 1 -25.77 -11.12 -1.07
N ARG A 2 -26.22 -11.93 -0.10
CA ARG A 2 -25.37 -12.90 0.61
C ARG A 2 -24.73 -13.97 -0.31
N GLU A 3 -25.53 -14.66 -1.12
CA GLU A 3 -25.01 -15.67 -2.08
C GLU A 3 -23.99 -15.08 -3.07
N MET A 4 -24.28 -13.88 -3.58
CA MET A 4 -23.35 -13.16 -4.46
C MET A 4 -22.04 -12.81 -3.75
N ALA A 5 -22.08 -12.42 -2.48
CA ALA A 5 -20.87 -12.18 -1.70
C ALA A 5 -20.08 -13.48 -1.49
N GLY A 6 -20.75 -14.62 -1.33
CA GLY A 6 -20.12 -15.94 -1.34
C GLY A 6 -19.44 -16.27 -2.68
N ALA A 7 -20.12 -16.03 -3.80
CA ALA A 7 -19.55 -16.22 -5.13
C ALA A 7 -18.34 -15.31 -5.39
N TRP A 8 -18.41 -14.04 -4.99
CA TRP A 8 -17.27 -13.11 -5.03
C TRP A 8 -16.11 -13.63 -4.18
N GLN A 9 -16.40 -14.12 -2.97
CA GLN A 9 -15.37 -14.65 -2.10
C GLN A 9 -14.69 -15.89 -2.69
N MET A 10 -15.44 -16.74 -3.40
CA MET A 10 -14.88 -17.86 -4.15
C MET A 10 -13.91 -17.37 -5.24
N THR A 11 -14.18 -16.23 -5.90
CA THR A 11 -13.23 -15.69 -6.89
C THR A 11 -11.93 -15.18 -6.27
N VAL A 12 -12.00 -14.65 -5.05
CA VAL A 12 -10.82 -14.28 -4.25
C VAL A 12 -10.01 -15.54 -3.88
N GLU A 13 -10.68 -16.56 -3.33
CA GLU A 13 -10.05 -17.77 -2.81
C GLU A 13 -9.41 -18.62 -3.92
N HIS A 14 -10.09 -18.75 -5.05
CA HIS A 14 -9.58 -19.47 -6.23
C HIS A 14 -8.68 -18.61 -7.13
N LYS A 15 -8.39 -17.35 -6.76
CA LYS A 15 -7.49 -16.45 -7.48
C LYS A 15 -7.87 -16.23 -8.95
N PHE A 16 -9.15 -15.94 -9.20
CA PHE A 16 -9.60 -15.61 -10.56
C PHE A 16 -9.36 -14.15 -10.91
N GLY A 17 -9.00 -13.88 -12.16
CA GLY A 17 -8.95 -12.54 -12.76
C GLY A 17 -8.19 -11.51 -11.94
N LEU A 18 -8.91 -10.60 -11.28
CA LEU A 18 -8.32 -9.54 -10.44
C LEU A 18 -7.45 -10.07 -9.29
N PHE A 19 -7.79 -11.26 -8.78
CA PHE A 19 -7.10 -11.94 -7.69
C PHE A 19 -6.08 -12.99 -8.18
N SER A 20 -5.87 -13.06 -9.50
CA SER A 20 -4.89 -13.98 -10.10
C SER A 20 -3.46 -13.65 -9.66
N THR A 21 -2.62 -14.68 -9.64
CA THR A 21 -1.18 -14.51 -9.44
C THR A 21 -0.55 -13.82 -10.64
N GLU A 22 0.39 -12.93 -10.39
CA GLU A 22 1.20 -12.32 -11.44
C GLU A 22 1.96 -13.40 -12.22
N GLN A 23 1.80 -13.38 -13.53
CA GLN A 23 2.60 -14.21 -14.42
C GLN A 23 3.97 -13.56 -14.60
N LYS A 24 5.03 -14.37 -14.53
CA LYS A 24 6.38 -13.89 -14.80
C LYS A 24 6.52 -13.63 -16.30
N GLU A 25 6.58 -12.35 -16.67
CA GLU A 25 6.90 -11.93 -18.03
C GLU A 25 8.38 -12.18 -18.29
N ALA A 26 8.71 -12.64 -19.51
CA ALA A 26 10.10 -12.82 -19.90
C ALA A 26 10.78 -11.46 -20.01
N ASP A 27 12.03 -11.39 -19.54
CA ASP A 27 12.82 -10.18 -19.60
C ASP A 27 13.15 -9.87 -21.08
N PRO A 28 12.79 -8.68 -21.61
CA PRO A 28 13.12 -8.32 -22.98
C PRO A 28 14.63 -8.29 -23.24
N LEU A 29 15.44 -8.11 -22.19
CA LEU A 29 16.90 -8.12 -22.27
C LEU A 29 17.47 -9.55 -22.15
N ALA A 30 16.66 -10.57 -21.93
CA ALA A 30 17.09 -11.96 -21.89
C ALA A 30 16.09 -12.89 -22.62
N ALA A 31 15.64 -12.46 -23.79
CA ALA A 31 14.76 -13.24 -24.63
C ALA A 31 15.45 -14.54 -25.09
N SER A 32 14.72 -15.65 -25.04
CA SER A 32 15.13 -16.96 -25.59
C SER A 32 13.98 -17.55 -26.40
N GLU A 33 14.22 -18.62 -27.18
CA GLU A 33 13.17 -19.29 -27.95
C GLU A 33 12.02 -19.77 -27.03
N GLU A 34 12.35 -20.22 -25.83
CA GLU A 34 11.41 -20.69 -24.81
C GLU A 34 10.77 -19.56 -23.99
N SER A 35 11.38 -18.37 -23.96
CA SER A 35 10.98 -17.23 -23.13
C SER A 35 10.94 -15.92 -23.91
N GLN A 36 9.99 -15.82 -24.83
CA GLN A 36 9.76 -14.60 -25.61
C GLN A 36 9.06 -13.51 -24.77
N PRO A 37 9.54 -12.25 -24.81
CA PRO A 37 8.90 -11.14 -24.09
C PRO A 37 7.55 -10.83 -24.73
N LYS A 38 6.48 -11.11 -23.99
CA LYS A 38 5.12 -10.73 -24.35
C LYS A 38 4.39 -10.16 -23.13
N PRO A 39 3.54 -9.14 -23.31
CA PRO A 39 2.67 -8.68 -22.23
C PRO A 39 1.72 -9.79 -21.80
N CYS A 40 1.58 -9.99 -20.49
CA CYS A 40 0.71 -11.01 -19.92
C CYS A 40 -0.35 -10.37 -19.00
N PRO A 41 -1.32 -9.61 -19.56
CA PRO A 41 -2.33 -8.95 -18.75
C PRO A 41 -3.31 -9.97 -18.14
N PRO A 42 -3.75 -9.76 -16.88
CA PRO A 42 -4.81 -10.55 -16.29
C PRO A 42 -6.19 -10.24 -16.89
N GLU A 43 -7.04 -11.25 -16.98
CA GLU A 43 -8.44 -11.09 -17.40
C GLU A 43 -9.31 -10.54 -16.26
N VAL A 44 -9.48 -9.21 -16.25
CA VAL A 44 -10.17 -8.51 -15.16
C VAL A 44 -11.55 -7.96 -15.54
N THR A 45 -11.98 -8.11 -16.80
CA THR A 45 -13.27 -7.59 -17.30
C THR A 45 -14.48 -8.08 -16.50
N PRO A 46 -14.59 -9.37 -16.12
CA PRO A 46 -15.72 -9.81 -15.30
C PRO A 46 -15.76 -9.11 -13.94
N HIS A 47 -14.60 -8.96 -13.30
CA HIS A 47 -14.50 -8.25 -12.01
C HIS A 47 -14.80 -6.76 -12.16
N TYR A 48 -14.41 -6.13 -13.26
CA TYR A 48 -14.75 -4.72 -13.54
C TYR A 48 -16.25 -4.48 -13.49
N ILE A 49 -17.02 -5.25 -14.27
CA ILE A 49 -18.47 -5.15 -14.38
C ILE A 49 -19.14 -5.54 -13.05
N TRP A 50 -18.62 -6.56 -12.38
CA TRP A 50 -19.14 -6.97 -11.07
C TRP A 50 -18.95 -5.85 -10.04
N ILE A 51 -17.80 -5.19 -10.01
CA ILE A 51 -17.57 -4.05 -9.11
C ILE A 51 -18.49 -2.88 -9.47
N GLU A 52 -18.78 -2.63 -10.74
CA GLU A 52 -19.79 -1.64 -11.13
C GLU A 52 -21.16 -1.94 -10.54
N PHE A 53 -21.59 -3.19 -10.64
CA PHE A 53 -22.80 -3.65 -10.00
C PHE A 53 -22.76 -3.44 -8.48
N LEU A 54 -21.65 -3.80 -7.82
CA LEU A 54 -21.48 -3.61 -6.37
C LEU A 54 -21.59 -2.13 -5.98
N VAL A 55 -20.99 -1.22 -6.75
CA VAL A 55 -21.06 0.23 -6.53
C VAL A 55 -22.51 0.71 -6.61
N GLN A 56 -23.24 0.34 -7.66
CA GLN A 56 -24.65 0.72 -7.82
C GLN A 56 -25.52 0.17 -6.67
N ARG A 57 -25.28 -1.08 -6.25
CA ARG A 57 -26.03 -1.69 -5.15
C ARG A 57 -25.72 -1.05 -3.80
N PHE A 58 -24.48 -0.66 -3.56
CA PHE A 58 -24.11 0.02 -2.32
C PHE A 58 -24.74 1.42 -2.21
N GLU A 59 -24.84 2.16 -3.33
CA GLU A 59 -25.48 3.48 -3.36
C GLU A 59 -26.92 3.48 -2.85
N ILE A 60 -27.64 2.37 -3.04
CA ILE A 60 -29.00 2.17 -2.52
C ILE A 60 -28.94 1.59 -1.10
N ALA A 61 -28.13 0.55 -0.88
CA ALA A 61 -28.06 -0.19 0.38
C ALA A 61 -27.71 0.71 1.57
N LYS A 62 -26.84 1.72 1.38
CA LYS A 62 -26.40 2.63 2.44
C LYS A 62 -27.53 3.42 3.10
N TYR A 63 -28.69 3.56 2.45
CA TYR A 63 -29.86 4.22 3.00
C TYR A 63 -31.00 3.27 3.39
N CYS A 64 -31.00 2.04 2.85
CA CYS A 64 -32.16 1.15 2.92
C CYS A 64 -31.97 -0.06 3.82
N SER A 65 -30.74 -0.54 4.07
CA SER A 65 -30.53 -1.79 4.81
C SER A 65 -29.16 -1.90 5.47
N SER A 66 -29.15 -1.94 6.81
CA SER A 66 -27.94 -2.22 7.59
C SER A 66 -27.37 -3.60 7.30
N ASP A 67 -28.22 -4.62 7.12
CA ASP A 67 -27.79 -5.99 6.80
C ASP A 67 -27.02 -6.05 5.48
N GLN A 68 -27.47 -5.30 4.47
CA GLN A 68 -26.74 -5.23 3.20
C GLN A 68 -25.41 -4.49 3.34
N VAL A 69 -25.37 -3.41 4.13
CA VAL A 69 -24.12 -2.70 4.45
C VAL A 69 -23.12 -3.64 5.13
N GLU A 70 -23.57 -4.47 6.06
CA GLU A 70 -22.70 -5.46 6.74
C GLU A 70 -22.16 -6.51 5.75
N ILE A 71 -22.98 -6.97 4.80
CA ILE A 71 -22.53 -7.86 3.72
C ILE A 71 -21.44 -7.17 2.87
N PHE A 72 -21.60 -5.89 2.51
CA PHE A 72 -20.56 -5.15 1.79
C PHE A 72 -19.29 -4.97 2.63
N ALA A 73 -19.43 -4.66 3.91
CA ALA A 73 -18.29 -4.53 4.83
C ALA A 73 -17.50 -5.84 4.90
N SER A 74 -18.19 -6.97 5.06
CA SER A 74 -17.60 -8.31 5.08
C SER A 74 -16.93 -8.67 3.75
N LEU A 75 -17.60 -8.43 2.62
CA LEU A 75 -17.06 -8.66 1.28
C LEU A 75 -15.74 -7.91 1.08
N LEU A 76 -15.72 -6.60 1.39
CA LEU A 76 -14.54 -5.77 1.25
C LEU A 76 -13.43 -6.21 2.22
N GLN A 77 -13.76 -6.44 3.48
CA GLN A 77 -12.79 -6.90 4.48
C GLN A 77 -12.15 -8.23 4.12
N ARG A 78 -12.88 -9.17 3.50
CA ARG A 78 -12.33 -10.47 3.09
C ARG A 78 -11.55 -10.40 1.77
N SER A 79 -11.92 -9.48 0.88
CA SER A 79 -11.20 -9.27 -0.38
C SER A 79 -9.87 -8.53 -0.24
N LEU A 80 -9.77 -7.60 0.73
CA LEU A 80 -8.59 -6.75 0.94
C LEU A 80 -7.63 -7.33 1.98
N SER A 81 -6.33 -7.08 1.79
CA SER A 81 -5.27 -7.58 2.66
C SER A 81 -4.43 -6.46 3.28
N LEU A 82 -3.77 -6.80 4.38
CA LEU A 82 -2.76 -5.97 5.05
C LEU A 82 -1.35 -6.22 4.49
N ASN A 83 -1.17 -7.28 3.72
CA ASN A 83 0.12 -7.61 3.13
C ASN A 83 0.48 -6.59 2.05
N ILE A 84 1.64 -5.96 2.20
CA ILE A 84 2.22 -5.03 1.23
C ILE A 84 3.47 -5.70 0.67
N GLY A 85 3.54 -5.85 -0.66
CA GLY A 85 4.72 -6.39 -1.33
C GLY A 85 4.84 -7.92 -1.23
N GLY A 86 5.89 -8.46 -1.87
CA GLY A 86 6.16 -9.90 -1.96
C GLY A 86 5.22 -10.67 -2.91
N TRP A 87 5.42 -11.98 -3.05
CA TRP A 87 4.68 -12.83 -4.01
C TRP A 87 3.28 -13.25 -3.51
N LYS A 88 2.90 -12.85 -2.30
CA LYS A 88 1.61 -13.15 -1.65
C LYS A 88 0.67 -11.93 -1.62
N GLY A 89 0.75 -11.08 -2.65
CA GLY A 89 -0.21 -10.00 -2.85
C GLY A 89 -1.63 -10.53 -2.92
N SER A 90 -2.60 -9.75 -2.45
CA SER A 90 -4.02 -10.13 -2.50
C SER A 90 -4.65 -9.93 -3.88
N MET A 91 -4.18 -8.92 -4.62
CA MET A 91 -4.68 -8.54 -5.92
C MET A 91 -3.50 -8.35 -6.88
N ASN A 92 -3.70 -8.68 -8.15
CA ASN A 92 -2.69 -8.55 -9.18
C ASN A 92 -2.23 -7.08 -9.31
N ARG A 93 -0.92 -6.82 -9.40
CA ARG A 93 -0.34 -5.47 -9.52
C ARG A 93 -0.07 -5.06 -10.97
N HIS A 94 -0.41 -5.91 -11.94
CA HIS A 94 -0.33 -5.58 -13.35
C HIS A 94 -1.23 -4.37 -13.68
N VAL A 95 -0.76 -3.46 -14.55
CA VAL A 95 -1.46 -2.21 -14.88
C VAL A 95 -2.87 -2.48 -15.44
N ALA A 96 -3.06 -3.57 -16.18
CA ALA A 96 -4.38 -3.93 -16.68
C ALA A 96 -5.45 -4.16 -15.58
N ALA A 97 -5.04 -4.42 -14.34
CA ALA A 97 -5.93 -4.62 -13.19
C ALA A 97 -6.23 -3.32 -12.42
N ILE A 98 -5.62 -2.20 -12.80
CA ILE A 98 -5.67 -0.93 -12.06
C ILE A 98 -7.10 -0.39 -11.92
N GLY A 99 -7.89 -0.40 -12.99
CA GLY A 99 -9.29 0.04 -12.97
C GLY A 99 -10.13 -0.70 -11.92
N PRO A 100 -10.33 -2.02 -12.05
CA PRO A 100 -11.07 -2.81 -11.06
C PRO A 100 -10.52 -2.65 -9.64
N ARG A 101 -9.19 -2.66 -9.47
CA ARG A 101 -8.54 -2.53 -8.16
C ARG A 101 -8.95 -1.22 -7.48
N PHE A 102 -8.69 -0.09 -8.11
CA PHE A 102 -8.97 1.22 -7.50
C PHE A 102 -10.47 1.55 -7.47
N LYS A 103 -11.29 0.93 -8.32
CA LYS A 103 -12.75 1.00 -8.22
C LYS A 103 -13.27 0.29 -6.97
N LEU A 104 -12.75 -0.90 -6.67
CA LEU A 104 -13.07 -1.64 -5.43
C LEU A 104 -12.60 -0.88 -4.18
N LEU A 105 -11.40 -0.28 -4.23
CA LEU A 105 -10.90 0.55 -3.13
C LEU A 105 -11.74 1.83 -2.95
N THR A 106 -12.22 2.42 -4.04
CA THR A 106 -13.14 3.57 -3.99
C THR A 106 -14.45 3.18 -3.32
N LEU A 107 -15.02 2.01 -3.65
CA LEU A 107 -16.20 1.47 -2.97
C LEU A 107 -15.94 1.32 -1.46
N GLY A 108 -14.77 0.84 -1.07
CA GLY A 108 -14.37 0.75 0.34
C GLY A 108 -14.30 2.12 1.04
N LEU A 109 -13.76 3.14 0.38
CA LEU A 109 -13.77 4.50 0.91
C LEU A 109 -15.19 5.07 1.02
N SER A 110 -16.03 4.88 0.00
CA SER A 110 -17.44 5.30 0.04
C SER A 110 -18.19 4.68 1.21
N LEU A 111 -17.92 3.40 1.52
CA LEU A 111 -18.50 2.73 2.68
C LEU A 111 -18.01 3.31 4.01
N LEU A 112 -16.74 3.69 4.12
CA LEU A 112 -16.21 4.39 5.30
C LEU A 112 -16.76 5.82 5.42
N HIS A 113 -16.98 6.52 4.31
CA HIS A 113 -17.46 7.91 4.27
C HIS A 113 -18.96 8.03 4.53
N ALA A 114 -19.73 6.97 4.26
CA ALA A 114 -21.16 6.94 4.54
C ALA A 114 -21.47 6.87 6.05
N ASP A 115 -20.47 6.60 6.91
CA ASP A 115 -20.60 6.46 8.36
C ASP A 115 -21.68 5.45 8.82
N VAL A 116 -21.92 4.44 7.99
CA VAL A 116 -22.93 3.38 8.21
C VAL A 116 -22.41 2.23 9.07
N ILE A 117 -21.10 2.18 9.35
CA ILE A 117 -20.48 1.17 10.23
C ILE A 117 -20.28 1.78 11.62
N PRO A 118 -21.01 1.36 12.66
CA PRO A 118 -20.92 1.97 13.99
C PRO A 118 -19.60 1.63 14.71
N ASN A 119 -19.06 0.42 14.50
CA ASN A 119 -17.87 -0.06 15.20
C ASN A 119 -16.58 0.58 14.65
N ALA A 120 -15.95 1.42 15.47
CA ALA A 120 -14.70 2.10 15.15
C ALA A 120 -13.55 1.13 14.79
N THR A 121 -13.47 -0.02 15.44
CA THR A 121 -12.46 -1.04 15.15
C THR A 121 -12.62 -1.61 13.75
N ILE A 122 -13.85 -1.92 13.35
CA ILE A 122 -14.16 -2.44 12.00
C ILE A 122 -13.81 -1.39 10.94
N ARG A 123 -14.17 -0.12 11.18
CA ARG A 123 -13.79 1.00 10.30
C ARG A 123 -12.27 1.13 10.17
N ASN A 124 -11.55 1.09 11.29
CA ASN A 124 -10.09 1.20 11.31
C ASN A 124 -9.42 0.04 10.58
N VAL A 125 -9.85 -1.21 10.80
CA VAL A 125 -9.33 -2.38 10.11
C VAL A 125 -9.58 -2.30 8.60
N LEU A 126 -10.79 -1.90 8.20
CA LEU A 126 -11.12 -1.76 6.78
C LEU A 126 -10.29 -0.62 6.15
N ARG A 127 -10.15 0.51 6.82
CA ARG A 127 -9.32 1.64 6.36
C ARG A 127 -7.86 1.23 6.17
N GLU A 128 -7.31 0.53 7.16
CA GLU A 128 -5.95 0.00 7.13
C GLU A 128 -5.74 -0.95 5.95
N LYS A 129 -6.72 -1.82 5.67
CA LYS A 129 -6.71 -2.72 4.51
C LYS A 129 -6.79 -1.98 3.18
N ILE A 130 -7.64 -0.95 3.06
CA ILE A 130 -7.73 -0.12 1.86
C ILE A 130 -6.38 0.55 1.59
N TYR A 131 -5.79 1.17 2.60
CA TYR A 131 -4.50 1.86 2.46
C TYR A 131 -3.40 0.87 2.10
N SER A 132 -3.32 -0.26 2.78
CA SER A 132 -2.30 -1.29 2.53
C SER A 132 -2.46 -1.92 1.15
N THR A 133 -3.69 -2.16 0.69
CA THR A 133 -3.93 -2.67 -0.66
C THR A 133 -3.58 -1.62 -1.73
N ALA A 134 -3.77 -0.32 -1.46
CA ALA A 134 -3.28 0.71 -2.37
C ALA A 134 -1.75 0.75 -2.41
N PHE A 135 -1.07 0.66 -1.26
CA PHE A 135 0.40 0.57 -1.21
C PHE A 135 0.95 -0.67 -1.89
N ASP A 136 0.26 -1.80 -1.77
CA ASP A 136 0.66 -3.04 -2.43
C ASP A 136 0.75 -2.90 -3.95
N TYR A 137 -0.09 -2.07 -4.58
CA TYR A 137 0.03 -1.77 -6.01
C TYR A 137 1.37 -1.09 -6.33
N PHE A 138 1.74 -0.07 -5.55
CA PHE A 138 2.98 0.69 -5.73
C PHE A 138 4.25 -0.05 -5.27
N SER A 139 4.11 -1.28 -4.76
CA SER A 139 5.25 -2.11 -4.37
C SER A 139 5.91 -2.84 -5.54
N SER A 140 5.26 -2.83 -6.73
CA SER A 140 5.83 -3.35 -7.98
C SER A 140 6.44 -2.24 -8.81
N ALA A 141 7.46 -2.59 -9.60
CA ALA A 141 8.05 -1.68 -10.58
C ALA A 141 6.97 -1.16 -11.55
N PRO A 142 6.97 0.14 -11.90
CA PRO A 142 6.05 0.69 -12.88
C PRO A 142 6.17 -0.05 -14.22
N LYS A 143 5.03 -0.45 -14.78
CA LYS A 143 4.94 -1.08 -16.11
C LYS A 143 4.14 -0.20 -17.06
N CYS A 144 4.32 -0.41 -18.36
CA CYS A 144 3.52 0.25 -19.38
C CYS A 144 2.07 -0.27 -19.39
N PRO A 145 1.06 0.60 -19.61
CA PRO A 145 -0.30 0.14 -19.87
C PRO A 145 -0.36 -0.74 -21.12
N THR A 146 -1.03 -1.89 -21.00
CA THR A 146 -1.23 -2.83 -22.11
C THR A 146 -2.65 -2.77 -22.70
N GLN A 147 -3.49 -1.87 -22.16
CA GLN A 147 -4.90 -1.74 -22.51
C GLN A 147 -5.10 -0.81 -23.72
N GLY A 148 -6.20 -0.97 -24.45
CA GLY A 148 -6.60 -0.02 -25.49
C GLY A 148 -7.01 1.35 -24.92
N GLU A 149 -6.92 2.40 -25.75
CA GLU A 149 -7.08 3.81 -25.33
C GLU A 149 -8.38 4.08 -24.56
N LYS A 150 -9.52 3.58 -25.05
CA LYS A 150 -10.83 3.79 -24.40
C LYS A 150 -10.86 3.25 -22.97
N ARG A 151 -10.36 2.02 -22.78
CA ARG A 151 -10.32 1.39 -21.47
C ARG A 151 -9.33 2.06 -20.53
N LEU A 152 -8.16 2.42 -21.06
CA LEU A 152 -7.16 3.15 -20.28
C LEU A 152 -7.71 4.49 -19.77
N ARG A 153 -8.46 5.21 -20.60
CA ARG A 153 -9.13 6.46 -20.21
C ARG A 153 -10.11 6.25 -19.05
N GLU A 154 -10.90 5.18 -19.08
CA GLU A 154 -11.80 4.83 -17.97
C GLU A 154 -11.03 4.52 -16.69
N ASP A 155 -9.94 3.76 -16.78
CA ASP A 155 -9.08 3.41 -15.66
C ASP A 155 -8.41 4.64 -15.04
N ILE A 156 -7.97 5.61 -15.85
CA ILE A 156 -7.46 6.90 -15.39
C ILE A 156 -8.55 7.69 -14.64
N ILE A 157 -9.78 7.73 -15.17
CA ILE A 157 -10.90 8.38 -14.49
C ILE A 157 -11.18 7.72 -13.14
N ILE A 158 -11.08 6.40 -13.04
CA ILE A 158 -11.23 5.65 -11.78
C ILE A 158 -10.13 6.04 -10.78
N LEU A 159 -8.87 6.16 -11.23
CA LEU A 159 -7.77 6.62 -10.38
C LEU A 159 -7.97 8.04 -9.88
N ILE A 160 -8.44 8.95 -10.75
CA ILE A 160 -8.77 10.32 -10.36
C ILE A 160 -9.88 10.31 -9.30
N LYS A 161 -10.94 9.53 -9.50
CA LYS A 161 -12.02 9.37 -8.51
C LYS A 161 -11.50 8.83 -7.18
N PHE A 162 -10.62 7.83 -7.21
CA PHE A 162 -9.99 7.29 -6.01
C PHE A 162 -9.12 8.35 -5.32
N TRP A 163 -8.32 9.10 -6.08
CA TRP A 163 -7.51 10.20 -5.56
C TRP A 163 -8.38 11.26 -4.90
N THR A 164 -9.48 11.69 -5.53
CA THR A 164 -10.42 12.67 -4.96
C THR A 164 -11.08 12.16 -3.69
N ALA A 165 -11.47 10.88 -3.65
CA ALA A 165 -12.01 10.24 -2.45
C ALA A 165 -10.96 10.18 -1.34
N MET A 166 -9.73 9.77 -1.63
CA MET A 166 -8.60 9.75 -0.70
C MET A 166 -8.24 11.16 -0.22
N PHE A 167 -8.34 12.16 -1.09
CA PHE A 167 -8.12 13.56 -0.74
C PHE A 167 -9.21 14.06 0.21
N SER A 168 -10.46 13.70 -0.02
CA SER A 168 -11.58 14.06 0.87
C SER A 168 -11.58 13.28 2.19
N ASP A 169 -10.89 12.14 2.24
CA ASP A 169 -10.83 11.24 3.41
C ASP A 169 -10.33 11.91 4.70
N LYS A 170 -9.60 13.03 4.59
CA LYS A 170 -9.18 13.84 5.74
C LYS A 170 -10.35 14.23 6.65
N LYS A 171 -11.55 14.46 6.07
CA LYS A 171 -12.76 14.85 6.80
C LYS A 171 -13.30 13.74 7.70
N TYR A 172 -12.98 12.48 7.40
CA TYR A 172 -13.47 11.28 8.07
C TYR A 172 -12.42 10.66 9.02
N LEU A 173 -11.33 11.38 9.26
CA LEU A 173 -10.22 11.00 10.11
C LEU A 173 -10.14 11.97 11.28
N THR A 174 -11.03 11.83 12.26
CA THR A 174 -10.94 12.60 13.51
C THR A 174 -10.42 11.72 14.64
N ALA A 175 -9.56 12.26 15.50
CA ALA A 175 -8.93 11.50 16.59
C ALA A 175 -9.96 10.84 17.53
N SER A 176 -11.13 11.46 17.71
CA SER A 176 -12.24 10.94 18.52
C SER A 176 -12.94 9.74 17.88
N GLN A 177 -13.08 9.70 16.55
CA GLN A 177 -13.75 8.60 15.84
C GLN A 177 -12.88 7.34 15.67
N LEU A 178 -11.57 7.46 15.89
CA LEU A 178 -10.59 6.38 15.71
C LEU A 178 -10.42 5.52 16.97
N VAL A 179 -10.89 5.97 18.13
CA VAL A 179 -10.84 5.22 19.38
C VAL A 179 -12.24 4.67 19.66
N PRO A 180 -12.41 3.35 19.85
CA PRO A 180 -13.68 2.80 20.29
C PRO A 180 -14.12 3.45 21.61
N PRO A 181 -15.41 3.71 21.82
CA PRO A 181 -15.90 4.08 23.14
C PRO A 181 -15.58 2.94 24.12
N ASP A 182 -14.84 3.22 25.19
CA ASP A 182 -14.56 2.22 26.22
C ASP A 182 -15.86 1.80 26.90
N ASN A 183 -16.10 0.49 27.02
CA ASN A 183 -17.12 -0.05 27.91
C ASN A 183 -16.62 0.01 29.37
N GLN A 184 -16.62 1.21 29.98
CA GLN A 184 -16.49 1.51 31.42
C GLN A 184 -16.70 3.03 31.52
N ASP A 185 -17.80 3.57 32.04
CA ASP A 185 -18.37 3.34 33.37
C ASP A 185 -19.91 3.37 33.39
N THR A 186 -20.54 2.21 33.63
CA THR A 186 -21.93 2.12 34.13
C THR A 186 -21.95 1.66 35.60
N ARG A 187 -20.80 1.74 36.30
CA ARG A 187 -20.63 1.25 37.68
C ARG A 187 -20.31 2.34 38.73
N SER A 188 -20.36 3.62 38.37
CA SER A 188 -19.97 4.72 39.28
C SER A 188 -21.11 5.61 39.77
N ASN A 189 -22.39 5.19 39.66
CA ASN A 189 -23.53 6.05 40.02
C ASN A 189 -24.55 5.43 41.02
N LEU A 190 -24.14 4.45 41.83
CA LEU A 190 -25.01 3.88 42.87
C LEU A 190 -24.57 4.11 44.31
N ASP A 191 -23.61 4.99 44.56
CA ASP A 191 -23.32 5.47 45.91
C ASP A 191 -23.13 6.99 45.89
N ILE A 192 -24.18 7.71 46.29
CA ILE A 192 -24.18 8.99 47.05
C ILE A 192 -25.66 9.39 47.19
N THR A 193 -26.38 8.69 48.07
CA THR A 193 -27.63 9.17 48.68
C THR A 193 -27.66 8.76 50.14
N VAL A 194 -26.76 9.32 50.95
CA VAL A 194 -26.94 9.34 52.40
C VAL A 194 -26.49 10.69 52.98
N GLY A 195 -27.46 11.45 53.47
CA GLY A 195 -27.32 12.19 54.73
C GLY A 195 -26.70 13.59 54.70
N SER A 196 -27.56 14.59 54.65
CA SER A 196 -27.30 15.98 55.09
C SER A 196 -26.87 16.05 56.56
N ARG A 197 -25.84 16.85 56.89
CA ARG A 197 -25.78 17.63 58.15
C ARG A 197 -24.89 18.87 58.02
N GLN A 198 -25.44 20.01 58.44
CA GLN A 198 -24.90 21.38 58.41
C GLN A 198 -23.90 21.70 59.55
N GLN A 199 -23.29 22.90 59.42
CA GLN A 199 -22.62 23.80 60.40
C GLN A 199 -21.08 23.83 60.33
N ALA A 200 -20.35 24.95 60.45
CA ALA A 200 -20.65 26.39 60.55
C ALA A 200 -19.36 27.21 60.27
N THR A 201 -19.56 28.52 60.11
CA THR A 201 -18.68 29.69 59.91
C THR A 201 -17.34 29.81 60.68
N GLN A 202 -16.43 30.64 60.13
CA GLN A 202 -15.37 31.54 60.68
C GLN A 202 -14.02 31.29 59.96
N GLY A 203 -13.18 32.23 59.50
CA GLY A 203 -13.11 33.69 59.53
C GLY A 203 -11.89 34.12 58.68
N TRP A 204 -11.83 35.39 58.27
CA TRP A 204 -10.83 35.96 57.36
C TRP A 204 -9.46 36.14 58.04
N ILE A 205 -8.39 35.54 57.51
CA ILE A 205 -7.02 36.01 57.73
C ILE A 205 -6.21 35.85 56.43
N ASN A 206 -5.79 36.98 55.86
CA ASN A 206 -4.77 37.07 54.84
C ASN A 206 -3.39 36.96 55.50
N THR A 207 -2.64 35.91 55.20
CA THR A 207 -1.19 35.85 55.46
C THR A 207 -0.49 35.26 54.25
N TYR A 208 0.38 36.07 53.63
CA TYR A 208 1.22 35.70 52.50
C TYR A 208 2.30 34.69 52.92
N PRO A 209 2.58 33.63 52.15
CA PRO A 209 3.86 32.95 52.22
C PRO A 209 4.77 33.41 51.06
N LEU A 210 5.90 34.02 51.42
CA LEU A 210 7.06 34.21 50.57
C LEU A 210 7.71 32.85 50.25
N SER A 211 8.35 32.76 49.09
CA SER A 211 8.83 31.55 48.41
C SER A 211 9.78 30.66 49.22
N SER A 212 9.71 29.34 49.03
CA SER A 212 10.87 28.46 48.76
C SER A 212 10.41 27.01 48.55
N GLY A 213 10.98 26.37 47.52
CA GLY A 213 10.45 25.16 46.91
C GLY A 213 10.54 23.88 47.73
N MET A 214 9.53 23.02 47.54
CA MET A 214 9.68 21.57 47.51
C MET A 214 8.44 20.99 46.82
N SER A 215 8.54 20.69 45.53
CA SER A 215 7.49 20.02 44.77
C SER A 215 7.43 18.54 45.16
N THR A 216 6.57 18.19 46.11
CA THR A 216 6.11 16.80 46.29
C THR A 216 4.94 16.54 45.33
N ILE A 217 5.24 16.41 44.02
CA ILE A 217 4.22 15.99 43.06
C ILE A 217 4.06 14.46 43.14
N SER A 218 3.06 14.06 43.92
CA SER A 218 2.57 12.68 43.97
C SER A 218 1.80 12.33 42.70
N LYS A 219 2.08 11.12 42.20
CA LYS A 219 1.54 10.41 41.04
C LYS A 219 0.07 10.73 40.69
N LYS A 220 -0.16 11.39 39.55
CA LYS A 220 -1.39 11.23 38.73
C LYS A 220 -0.99 11.02 37.27
N SER A 221 -0.61 9.79 36.91
CA SER A 221 -0.29 9.38 35.53
C SER A 221 -1.44 8.60 34.84
N GLY A 222 -2.69 8.72 35.32
CA GLY A 222 -3.82 7.93 34.83
C GLY A 222 -4.55 8.48 33.59
N MET A 223 -4.58 9.79 33.35
CA MET A 223 -5.51 10.37 32.35
C MET A 223 -4.88 10.88 31.04
N SER A 224 -3.55 10.99 30.95
CA SER A 224 -2.88 11.49 29.74
C SER A 224 -2.73 10.43 28.62
N LYS A 225 -2.76 9.13 28.96
CA LYS A 225 -2.58 8.06 27.97
C LYS A 225 -3.75 7.93 26.97
N LYS A 226 -4.98 8.29 27.38
CA LYS A 226 -6.21 8.13 26.57
C LYS A 226 -6.28 9.09 25.37
N THR A 227 -5.92 10.36 25.57
CA THR A 227 -5.92 11.38 24.49
C THR A 227 -4.79 11.17 23.47
N ASN A 228 -3.70 10.50 23.88
CA ASN A 228 -2.55 10.27 23.03
C ASN A 228 -2.81 9.19 21.96
N ARG A 229 -3.63 8.16 22.26
CA ARG A 229 -3.83 7.04 21.32
C ARG A 229 -4.61 7.45 20.06
N GLY A 230 -5.69 8.23 20.21
CA GLY A 230 -6.46 8.74 19.08
C GLY A 230 -5.65 9.70 18.19
N THR A 231 -4.85 10.57 18.81
CA THR A 231 -3.97 11.50 18.09
C THR A 231 -2.81 10.80 17.38
N GLN A 232 -2.27 9.73 17.97
CA GLN A 232 -1.28 8.86 17.31
C GLN A 232 -1.85 8.15 16.08
N LEU A 233 -3.03 7.52 16.20
CA LEU A 233 -3.71 6.87 15.08
C LEU A 233 -4.04 7.88 13.97
N HIS A 234 -4.51 9.07 14.34
CA HIS A 234 -4.75 10.15 13.38
C HIS A 234 -3.48 10.53 12.63
N LYS A 235 -2.37 10.78 13.35
CA LYS A 235 -1.07 11.11 12.74
C LYS A 235 -0.58 9.99 11.81
N TYR A 236 -0.78 8.74 12.21
CA TYR A 236 -0.44 7.56 11.42
C TYR A 236 -1.20 7.52 10.08
N TYR A 237 -2.54 7.61 10.12
CA TYR A 237 -3.35 7.59 8.90
C TYR A 237 -3.10 8.83 8.02
N MET A 238 -2.88 10.01 8.62
CA MET A 238 -2.57 11.22 7.84
C MET A 238 -1.28 11.08 7.06
N LYS A 239 -0.21 10.54 7.66
CA LYS A 239 1.07 10.31 6.96
C LYS A 239 0.88 9.35 5.79
N ARG A 240 0.17 8.24 6.01
CA ARG A 240 -0.09 7.23 4.97
C ARG A 240 -0.95 7.78 3.84
N ARG A 241 -2.01 8.53 4.17
CA ARG A 241 -2.85 9.22 3.19
C ARG A 241 -2.02 10.18 2.33
N THR A 242 -1.18 11.00 2.94
CA THR A 242 -0.30 11.94 2.21
C THR A 242 0.64 11.19 1.26
N LEU A 243 1.22 10.08 1.71
CA LEU A 243 2.07 9.24 0.85
C LEU A 243 1.28 8.60 -0.30
N LEU A 244 0.06 8.10 -0.06
CA LEU A 244 -0.79 7.57 -1.14
C LEU A 244 -1.13 8.64 -2.17
N LEU A 245 -1.47 9.85 -1.73
CA LEU A 245 -1.74 10.97 -2.65
C LEU A 245 -0.51 11.32 -3.48
N SER A 246 0.69 11.28 -2.89
CA SER A 246 1.94 11.54 -3.60
C SER A 246 2.42 10.38 -4.48
N LEU A 247 1.93 9.14 -4.29
CA LEU A 247 2.23 8.00 -5.17
C LEU A 247 1.23 7.89 -6.33
N LEU A 248 -0.03 8.24 -6.07
CA LEU A 248 -1.07 8.30 -7.10
C LEU A 248 -0.79 9.41 -8.12
N LEU A 249 -0.28 10.57 -7.68
CA LEU A 249 -0.04 11.71 -8.56
C LEU A 249 1.03 11.42 -9.64
N PRO A 250 2.18 10.80 -9.33
CA PRO A 250 3.13 10.29 -10.32
C PRO A 250 2.58 9.17 -11.18
N SER A 251 1.74 8.26 -10.68
CA SER A 251 1.14 7.23 -11.54
C SER A 251 0.15 7.80 -12.56
N LEU A 252 -0.59 8.87 -12.18
CA LEU A 252 -1.42 9.65 -13.07
C LEU A 252 -0.59 10.47 -14.06
N LEU A 253 0.50 11.07 -13.58
CA LEU A 253 1.44 11.83 -14.41
C LEU A 253 2.22 10.93 -15.37
N LEU A 254 2.60 9.72 -14.97
CA LEU A 254 3.28 8.71 -15.77
C LEU A 254 2.31 8.14 -16.81
N ALA A 255 1.04 7.90 -16.48
CA ALA A 255 0.01 7.58 -17.47
C ALA A 255 -0.19 8.72 -18.49
N PHE A 256 0.02 9.98 -18.07
CA PHE A 256 -0.02 11.17 -18.93
C PHE A 256 1.29 11.41 -19.70
N GLN A 257 2.45 11.04 -19.13
CA GLN A 257 3.78 11.07 -19.75
C GLN A 257 4.02 9.84 -20.63
N TYR A 258 3.22 8.79 -20.57
CA TYR A 258 3.16 7.80 -21.64
C TYR A 258 2.43 8.33 -22.89
N LEU A 259 2.06 9.62 -22.87
CA LEU A 259 1.82 10.46 -24.04
C LEU A 259 3.07 11.31 -24.45
N VAL A 260 4.15 11.38 -23.65
CA VAL A 260 5.42 12.12 -23.90
C VAL A 260 6.66 11.52 -23.18
N THR A 261 7.63 11.06 -23.98
CA THR A 261 8.83 10.22 -23.69
C THR A 261 10.06 10.77 -22.93
N TRP A 262 10.91 9.80 -22.50
CA TRP A 262 12.39 9.64 -22.46
C TRP A 262 13.34 10.17 -21.35
N HIS A 263 12.95 10.94 -20.34
CA HIS A 263 13.96 11.68 -19.54
C HIS A 263 14.15 11.30 -18.06
N THR A 264 14.18 10.01 -17.65
CA THR A 264 14.43 9.72 -16.22
C THR A 264 15.17 8.41 -15.98
N ILE A 265 16.34 8.30 -16.60
CA ILE A 265 17.35 7.24 -16.39
C ILE A 265 18.63 7.97 -15.96
N ASP A 266 18.77 8.47 -14.72
CA ASP A 266 20.08 9.07 -14.34
C ASP A 266 20.36 9.34 -12.83
N ALA A 267 20.08 8.43 -11.89
CA ALA A 267 20.46 8.70 -10.49
C ALA A 267 20.75 7.45 -9.63
N ASP A 268 22.00 6.98 -9.67
CA ASP A 268 22.60 5.85 -8.92
C ASP A 268 22.83 6.13 -7.41
N ALA A 269 22.58 5.12 -6.55
CA ALA A 269 22.63 5.21 -5.07
C ALA A 269 23.41 4.05 -4.37
N PRO A 270 23.85 4.20 -3.09
CA PRO A 270 25.03 3.54 -2.49
C PRO A 270 24.77 2.23 -1.68
N GLU A 271 24.19 1.19 -2.29
CA GLU A 271 23.74 -0.04 -1.58
C GLU A 271 24.56 -1.33 -1.88
N LEU A 272 25.78 -1.19 -2.39
CA LEU A 272 26.58 -2.27 -3.00
C LEU A 272 27.12 -3.40 -2.07
N SER A 273 26.95 -3.33 -0.75
CA SER A 273 27.52 -4.34 0.18
C SER A 273 26.75 -5.67 0.21
N HIS A 274 25.49 -5.69 -0.23
CA HIS A 274 24.62 -6.87 -0.21
C HIS A 274 24.35 -7.50 -1.58
N ILE A 275 25.09 -7.05 -2.61
CA ILE A 275 24.82 -7.38 -4.02
C ILE A 275 24.80 -8.88 -4.34
N LEU A 276 25.59 -9.69 -3.64
CA LEU A 276 25.65 -11.15 -3.88
C LEU A 276 24.37 -11.90 -3.48
N CYS A 277 23.57 -11.32 -2.56
CA CYS A 277 22.30 -11.90 -2.11
C CYS A 277 21.12 -11.51 -3.02
N TRP A 278 21.33 -10.59 -3.97
CA TRP A 278 20.25 -10.09 -4.83
C TRP A 278 19.84 -11.13 -5.88
N THR A 279 18.57 -11.04 -6.28
CA THR A 279 18.04 -11.80 -7.41
C THR A 279 18.76 -11.38 -8.69
N PRO A 280 19.17 -12.31 -9.56
CA PRO A 280 19.82 -11.96 -10.82
C PRO A 280 19.01 -10.92 -11.62
N THR A 281 19.69 -9.85 -12.04
CA THR A 281 19.15 -8.79 -12.92
C THR A 281 19.33 -9.16 -14.39
N ASP A 282 18.96 -8.26 -15.31
CA ASP A 282 19.17 -8.40 -16.76
C ASP A 282 20.66 -8.50 -17.17
N PRO A 283 20.99 -9.19 -18.29
CA PRO A 283 22.37 -9.34 -18.76
C PRO A 283 23.13 -8.02 -19.03
N PRO A 284 22.53 -6.97 -19.62
CA PRO A 284 23.21 -5.68 -19.80
C PRO A 284 23.70 -5.04 -18.50
N THR A 285 22.86 -5.05 -17.46
CA THR A 285 23.23 -4.56 -16.12
C THR A 285 24.28 -5.47 -15.48
N GLY A 286 24.23 -6.78 -15.69
CA GLY A 286 25.31 -7.70 -15.29
C GLY A 286 26.64 -7.40 -15.99
N LEU A 287 26.60 -7.03 -17.28
CA LEU A 287 27.77 -6.73 -18.11
C LEU A 287 28.35 -5.34 -17.86
N SER A 288 27.55 -4.38 -17.42
CA SER A 288 28.02 -3.03 -17.11
C SER A 288 29.10 -3.06 -16.03
N TYR A 289 29.04 -3.99 -15.07
CA TYR A 289 30.07 -4.20 -14.04
C TYR A 289 31.44 -4.66 -14.56
N PHE A 290 31.51 -5.12 -15.81
CA PHE A 290 32.76 -5.44 -16.51
C PHE A 290 33.15 -4.38 -17.56
N SER A 291 32.44 -3.26 -17.61
CA SER A 291 32.73 -2.14 -18.52
C SER A 291 33.55 -1.05 -17.82
N SER A 292 34.05 -0.08 -18.58
CA SER A 292 34.74 1.09 -18.03
C SER A 292 33.83 2.02 -17.20
N MET A 293 32.51 1.77 -17.18
CA MET A 293 31.52 2.59 -16.48
C MET A 293 31.62 2.45 -14.95
N TYR A 294 32.11 1.31 -14.45
CA TYR A 294 32.25 1.05 -13.01
C TYR A 294 33.68 0.64 -12.64
N PRO A 295 34.20 1.06 -11.46
CA PRO A 295 35.48 0.57 -10.96
C PRO A 295 35.44 -0.96 -10.73
N PRO A 296 36.49 -1.71 -11.09
CA PRO A 296 36.52 -3.16 -10.89
C PRO A 296 36.48 -3.48 -9.39
N HIS A 297 35.45 -4.23 -8.97
CA HIS A 297 35.25 -4.63 -7.57
C HIS A 297 34.88 -6.13 -7.50
N PRO A 298 35.46 -6.93 -6.59
CA PRO A 298 35.28 -8.38 -6.58
C PRO A 298 33.83 -8.81 -6.36
N LEU A 299 33.05 -8.07 -5.55
CA LEU A 299 31.64 -8.40 -5.30
C LEU A 299 30.74 -8.10 -6.52
N THR A 300 31.02 -7.03 -7.27
CA THR A 300 30.24 -6.68 -8.46
C THR A 300 30.58 -7.61 -9.62
N ALA A 301 31.85 -8.00 -9.76
CA ALA A 301 32.27 -9.01 -10.74
C ALA A 301 31.63 -10.38 -10.47
N GLN A 302 31.62 -10.84 -9.20
CA GLN A 302 30.95 -12.09 -8.83
C GLN A 302 29.44 -12.05 -9.07
N TYR A 303 28.80 -10.91 -8.79
CA TYR A 303 27.39 -10.71 -9.11
C TYR A 303 27.12 -10.71 -10.62
N GLY A 304 27.94 -10.01 -11.42
CA GLY A 304 27.85 -10.02 -12.89
C GLY A 304 27.98 -11.43 -13.49
N VAL A 305 28.89 -12.25 -12.98
CA VAL A 305 28.99 -13.68 -13.40
C VAL A 305 27.76 -14.48 -12.97
N LYS A 306 27.24 -14.26 -11.74
CA LYS A 306 26.01 -14.91 -11.25
C LYS A 306 24.82 -14.57 -12.16
N VAL A 307 24.72 -13.32 -12.60
CA VAL A 307 23.71 -12.83 -13.54
C VAL A 307 23.80 -13.58 -14.86
N LEU A 308 24.98 -13.60 -15.51
CA LEU A 308 25.17 -14.28 -16.79
C LEU A 308 24.92 -15.79 -16.71
N ARG A 309 25.24 -16.45 -15.58
CA ARG A 309 24.97 -17.88 -15.39
C ARG A 309 23.51 -18.22 -15.15
N SER A 310 22.68 -17.24 -14.82
CA SER A 310 21.26 -17.46 -14.50
C SER A 310 20.34 -17.53 -15.72
N PHE A 311 20.85 -17.15 -16.90
CA PHE A 311 20.09 -17.12 -18.15
C PHE A 311 20.42 -18.31 -19.07
N PRO A 312 19.47 -18.76 -19.92
CA PRO A 312 19.71 -19.85 -20.86
C PRO A 312 20.79 -19.46 -21.88
N PRO A 313 21.53 -20.45 -22.45
CA PRO A 313 22.60 -20.20 -23.41
C PRO A 313 22.16 -19.31 -24.57
N ASP A 314 20.95 -19.48 -25.08
CA ASP A 314 20.43 -18.71 -26.22
C ASP A 314 20.29 -17.21 -25.92
N ALA A 315 19.89 -16.85 -24.70
CA ALA A 315 19.87 -15.45 -24.28
C ALA A 315 21.28 -14.88 -24.14
N ILE A 316 22.27 -15.69 -23.74
CA ILE A 316 23.68 -15.30 -23.62
C ILE A 316 24.37 -15.18 -24.98
N LEU A 317 23.98 -15.98 -25.97
CA LEU A 317 24.52 -15.91 -27.34
C LEU A 317 24.39 -14.49 -27.91
N PHE A 318 23.26 -13.82 -27.65
CA PHE A 318 23.01 -12.44 -28.09
C PHE A 318 24.04 -11.44 -27.55
N TYR A 319 24.63 -11.73 -26.38
CA TYR A 319 25.58 -10.86 -25.69
C TYR A 319 27.05 -11.25 -25.87
N ILE A 320 27.37 -12.25 -26.71
CA ILE A 320 28.77 -12.67 -26.97
C ILE A 320 29.67 -11.49 -27.35
N PRO A 321 29.29 -10.58 -28.28
CA PRO A 321 30.14 -9.44 -28.63
C PRO A 321 30.49 -8.56 -27.42
N GLN A 322 29.52 -8.31 -26.55
CA GLN A 322 29.66 -7.51 -25.34
C GLN A 322 30.47 -8.24 -24.26
N ILE A 323 30.34 -9.56 -24.16
CA ILE A 323 31.14 -10.40 -23.25
C ILE A 323 32.62 -10.39 -23.68
N VAL A 324 32.91 -10.50 -24.98
CA VAL A 324 34.29 -10.39 -25.49
C VAL A 324 34.87 -9.02 -25.20
N GLN A 325 34.06 -7.96 -25.30
CA GLN A 325 34.49 -6.62 -24.95
C GLN A 325 34.75 -6.45 -23.44
N ALA A 326 33.93 -7.07 -22.59
CA ALA A 326 34.10 -7.08 -21.14
C ALA A 326 35.44 -7.69 -20.70
N LEU A 327 35.94 -8.72 -21.42
CA LEU A 327 37.25 -9.32 -21.14
C LEU A 327 38.42 -8.32 -21.29
N ARG A 328 38.26 -7.24 -22.06
CA ARG A 328 39.31 -6.21 -22.18
C ARG A 328 39.53 -5.43 -20.89
N TYR A 329 38.53 -5.40 -20.01
CA TYR A 329 38.54 -4.62 -18.77
C TYR A 329 38.64 -5.49 -17.52
N ASP A 330 38.68 -6.82 -17.67
CA ASP A 330 38.84 -7.77 -16.57
C ASP A 330 40.29 -7.77 -16.04
N LYS A 331 40.54 -6.93 -15.04
CA LYS A 331 41.84 -6.86 -14.34
C LYS A 331 42.08 -8.00 -13.36
N VAL A 332 41.08 -8.83 -13.05
CA VAL A 332 41.21 -9.93 -12.07
C VAL A 332 41.99 -11.11 -12.65
N ARG A 333 42.03 -11.24 -13.99
CA ARG A 333 42.85 -12.25 -14.67
C ARG A 333 44.26 -11.77 -15.07
N ALA A 334 44.50 -10.47 -15.14
CA ALA A 334 45.78 -9.87 -15.55
C ALA A 334 46.80 -9.71 -14.39
N GLY A 335 46.83 -10.70 -13.49
CA GLY A 335 47.69 -10.72 -12.30
C GLY A 335 48.26 -12.11 -12.06
N LYS A 336 48.92 -12.66 -13.08
CA LYS A 336 49.90 -13.76 -12.99
C LYS A 336 50.64 -13.81 -14.33
N ASP A 337 51.75 -13.09 -14.38
CA ASP A 337 53.08 -13.59 -14.77
C ASP A 337 54.14 -12.66 -14.18
#